data_AF-A0A949MH62-F1
#
_entry.id   AF-A0A949MH62-F1
#
_cell.length_a   1.000
_cell.length_b   1.000
_cell.length_c   1.000
_cell.angle_alpha   90.00
_cell.angle_beta   90.00
_cell.angle_gamma   90.00
#
_symmetry.space_group_name_H-M   'P 1'
#
loop_
_entity.id
_entity.type
_entity.pdbx_description
1 polymer ?
#
loop_
_entity_poly.entity_id
_entity_poly.type
_entity_poly.pdbx_seq_one_letter_code
_entity_poly.pdbx_strand_id
1 'polypeptide(L)'
;MDISRKLAIQILKYLNRHKDFYFPFLVMSKEYAKEDDDFVEIEPNEWEMIESDESYQTFQLWENLQNLDKRTLKLMTKGFLEEITNESIENHVSRLAKNYRKEWNKKLCESAKIEEYGLNEFIAGKADAFEDCLFLIRKHKNG
;
A
#
# COMPACT_ATOMS: atom_id res chain seq x y z
N MET A 1 0.59 -5.96 13.80
CA MET A 1 -0.12 -4.93 12.99
C MET A 1 -1.05 -5.67 12.05
N ASP A 2 -2.36 -5.41 12.10
CA ASP A 2 -3.31 -6.08 11.21
C ASP A 2 -3.04 -5.74 9.74
N ILE A 3 -3.11 -6.75 8.88
CA ILE A 3 -2.95 -6.61 7.43
C ILE A 3 -4.05 -7.40 6.70
N SER A 4 -4.37 -6.98 5.48
CA SER A 4 -5.31 -7.73 4.64
C SER A 4 -4.71 -9.04 4.14
N ARG A 5 -5.54 -10.06 3.89
CA ARG A 5 -5.15 -11.31 3.20
C ARG A 5 -4.39 -11.06 1.91
N LYS A 6 -4.87 -10.11 1.09
CA LYS A 6 -4.22 -9.71 -0.17
C LYS A 6 -2.78 -9.24 0.08
N LEU A 7 -2.58 -8.40 1.09
CA LEU A 7 -1.25 -7.88 1.44
C LEU A 7 -0.35 -9.00 1.99
N ALA A 8 -0.87 -9.89 2.83
CA ALA A 8 -0.13 -11.05 3.32
C ALA A 8 0.39 -11.93 2.18
N ILE A 9 -0.48 -12.26 1.22
CA ILE A 9 -0.11 -13.03 0.01
C ILE A 9 0.97 -12.30 -0.80
N GLN A 10 0.84 -10.98 -0.98
CA GLN A 10 1.85 -10.18 -1.70
C GLN A 10 3.23 -10.23 -1.02
N ILE A 11 3.27 -10.10 0.31
CA ILE A 11 4.49 -10.20 1.10
C ILE A 11 5.12 -11.58 0.94
N LEU A 12 4.36 -12.65 1.21
CA LEU A 12 4.87 -14.03 1.13
C LEU A 12 5.40 -14.36 -0.27
N LYS A 13 4.66 -13.98 -1.32
CA LYS A 13 5.10 -14.12 -2.73
C LYS A 13 6.41 -13.40 -3.00
N TYR A 14 6.55 -12.17 -2.52
CA TYR A 14 7.77 -11.38 -2.72
C TYR A 14 8.96 -12.01 -2.01
N LEU A 15 8.83 -12.33 -0.72
CA LEU A 15 9.88 -12.97 0.07
C LEU A 15 10.29 -14.34 -0.49
N ASN A 16 9.33 -15.08 -1.08
CA ASN A 16 9.64 -16.33 -1.73
C ASN A 16 10.49 -16.17 -3.01
N ARG A 17 10.29 -15.08 -3.76
CA ARG A 17 11.05 -14.77 -4.99
C ARG A 17 12.38 -14.08 -4.70
N HIS A 18 12.48 -13.35 -3.59
CA HIS A 18 13.63 -12.53 -3.22
C HIS A 18 14.23 -13.03 -1.91
N LYS A 19 14.89 -14.20 -1.95
CA LYS A 19 15.42 -14.87 -0.74
C LYS A 19 16.48 -14.04 0.01
N ASP A 20 17.18 -13.15 -0.68
CA ASP A 20 18.20 -12.27 -0.09
C ASP A 20 17.61 -10.97 0.50
N PHE A 21 16.30 -10.74 0.36
CA PHE A 21 15.66 -9.54 0.87
C PHE A 21 15.43 -9.65 2.38
N TYR A 22 16.06 -8.75 3.14
CA TYR A 22 15.82 -8.66 4.57
C TYR A 22 14.43 -8.07 4.85
N PHE A 23 13.57 -8.83 5.53
CA PHE A 23 12.26 -8.35 5.99
C PHE A 23 12.15 -8.54 7.51
N PRO A 24 12.05 -7.46 8.30
CA PRO A 24 12.15 -7.54 9.76
C PRO A 24 10.85 -7.97 10.46
N PHE A 25 9.87 -8.48 9.72
CA PHE A 25 8.56 -8.86 10.24
C PHE A 25 8.22 -10.31 9.93
N LEU A 26 7.47 -10.94 10.82
CA LEU A 26 6.83 -12.23 10.62
C LEU A 26 5.41 -12.02 10.08
N VAL A 27 4.99 -12.84 9.13
CA VAL A 27 3.60 -12.89 8.67
C VAL A 27 2.87 -13.94 9.51
N MET A 28 1.93 -13.50 10.33
CA MET A 28 1.19 -14.37 11.23
C MET A 28 -0.24 -14.55 10.74
N SER A 29 -0.81 -15.76 10.88
CA SER A 29 -2.23 -16.04 10.64
C SER A 29 -2.86 -16.75 11.81
N LYS A 30 -4.13 -16.41 12.08
CA LYS A 30 -4.91 -17.03 13.15
C LYS A 30 -5.50 -18.38 12.75
N GLU A 31 -5.93 -18.53 11.49
CA GLU A 31 -6.67 -19.73 11.04
C GLU A 31 -5.76 -20.89 10.61
N TYR A 32 -4.44 -20.78 10.84
CA TYR A 32 -3.47 -21.78 10.39
C TYR A 32 -3.61 -23.12 11.11
N ALA A 33 -3.90 -23.10 12.41
CA ALA A 33 -4.21 -24.30 13.18
C ALA A 33 -5.68 -24.26 13.59
N LYS A 34 -6.51 -25.17 13.06
CA LYS A 34 -7.95 -25.26 13.38
C LYS A 34 -8.23 -25.52 14.87
N GLU A 35 -7.22 -25.93 15.61
CA GLU A 35 -7.29 -26.36 17.01
C GLU A 35 -6.71 -25.33 17.98
N ASP A 36 -6.03 -24.29 17.48
CA ASP A 36 -5.41 -23.23 18.30
C ASP A 36 -6.07 -21.87 18.03
N ASP A 37 -6.33 -21.12 19.09
CA ASP A 37 -6.83 -19.74 19.02
C ASP A 37 -5.71 -18.71 18.80
N ASP A 38 -4.47 -19.16 18.64
CA ASP A 38 -3.28 -18.32 18.58
C ASP A 38 -2.75 -18.11 17.15
N PHE A 39 -1.94 -17.07 16.98
CA PHE A 39 -1.33 -16.72 15.71
C PHE A 39 -0.11 -17.60 15.42
N VAL A 40 -0.07 -18.19 14.22
CA VAL A 40 1.06 -19.00 13.73
C VAL A 40 1.79 -18.26 12.61
N GLU A 41 3.12 -18.35 12.60
CA GLU A 41 3.95 -17.83 11.53
C GLU A 41 3.72 -18.60 10.22
N ILE A 42 3.62 -17.87 9.12
CA ILE A 42 3.54 -18.42 7.78
C ILE A 42 4.88 -18.19 7.07
N GLU A 43 5.48 -19.27 6.60
CA GLU A 43 6.70 -19.23 5.83
C GLU A 43 6.44 -18.74 4.39
N PRO A 44 7.38 -17.99 3.77
CA PRO A 44 7.19 -17.46 2.42
C PRO A 44 6.83 -18.49 1.35
N ASN A 45 7.29 -19.73 1.47
CA ASN A 45 7.00 -20.81 0.50
C ASN A 45 5.55 -21.34 0.60
N GLU A 46 4.81 -21.01 1.64
CA GLU A 46 3.42 -21.46 1.87
C GLU A 46 2.38 -20.55 1.18
N TRP A 47 2.83 -19.51 0.46
CA TRP A 47 1.95 -18.52 -0.16
C TRP A 47 0.87 -19.11 -1.07
N GLU A 48 1.16 -20.21 -1.78
CA GLU A 48 0.21 -20.88 -2.69
C GLU A 48 -0.97 -21.49 -1.94
N MET A 49 -0.69 -22.08 -0.77
CA MET A 49 -1.72 -22.64 0.10
C MET A 49 -2.64 -21.53 0.60
N ILE A 50 -2.05 -20.44 1.10
CA ILE A 50 -2.80 -19.30 1.63
C ILE A 50 -3.64 -18.62 0.54
N GLU A 51 -3.12 -18.55 -0.70
CA GLU A 51 -3.88 -18.00 -1.83
C GLU A 51 -5.05 -18.91 -2.26
N SER A 52 -4.85 -20.23 -2.22
CA SER A 52 -5.83 -21.21 -2.69
C SER A 52 -6.93 -21.50 -1.66
N ASP A 53 -6.62 -21.46 -0.36
CA ASP A 53 -7.57 -21.71 0.71
C ASP A 53 -8.14 -20.38 1.24
N GLU A 54 -9.45 -20.21 1.09
CA GLU A 54 -10.16 -19.01 1.54
C GLU A 54 -10.51 -19.04 3.03
N SER A 55 -10.18 -20.10 3.77
CA SER A 55 -10.40 -20.12 5.23
C SER A 55 -9.47 -19.17 5.99
N TYR A 56 -8.30 -18.84 5.44
CA TYR A 56 -7.36 -17.91 6.03
C TYR A 56 -7.82 -16.46 5.83
N GLN A 57 -8.20 -15.78 6.92
CA GLN A 57 -8.82 -14.45 6.85
C GLN A 57 -8.12 -13.41 7.73
N THR A 58 -7.53 -13.83 8.84
CA THR A 58 -6.94 -12.93 9.84
C THR A 58 -5.43 -13.00 9.77
N PHE A 59 -4.80 -11.85 9.50
CA PHE A 59 -3.35 -11.75 9.34
C PHE A 59 -2.78 -10.57 10.11
N GLN A 60 -1.58 -10.77 10.65
CA GLN A 60 -0.81 -9.72 11.32
C GLN A 60 0.66 -9.74 10.92
N LEU A 61 1.29 -8.57 10.92
CA LEU A 61 2.75 -8.44 10.93
C LEU A 61 3.26 -8.27 12.35
N TRP A 62 4.13 -9.18 12.77
CA TRP A 62 4.79 -9.15 14.07
C TRP A 62 6.26 -8.79 13.88
N GLU A 63 6.83 -8.03 14.81
CA GLU A 63 8.25 -7.71 14.75
C GLU A 63 9.05 -8.97 15.08
N ASN A 64 10.06 -9.31 14.26
CA ASN A 64 10.84 -10.50 14.50
C ASN A 64 11.86 -10.28 15.64
N LEU A 65 12.64 -9.18 15.65
CA LEU A 65 13.86 -9.15 16.48
C LEU A 65 14.42 -7.79 16.98
N GLN A 66 13.81 -6.62 16.74
CA GLN A 66 14.52 -5.33 16.97
C GLN A 66 14.06 -4.49 18.18
N ASN A 67 13.03 -4.90 18.95
CA ASN A 67 12.48 -4.11 20.07
C ASN A 67 12.27 -2.63 19.68
N LEU A 68 11.86 -2.38 18.44
CA LEU A 68 11.69 -1.03 17.92
C LEU A 68 10.51 -0.37 18.60
N ASP A 69 10.63 0.92 18.90
CA ASP A 69 9.47 1.66 19.35
C ASP A 69 8.38 1.65 18.26
N LYS A 70 7.11 1.73 18.69
CA LYS A 70 5.94 1.62 17.81
C LYS A 70 5.96 2.60 16.62
N ARG A 71 6.56 3.79 16.78
CA ARG A 71 6.66 4.78 15.70
C ARG A 71 7.69 4.34 14.67
N THR A 72 8.87 3.91 15.11
CA THR A 72 9.92 3.40 14.22
C THR A 72 9.47 2.16 13.48
N LEU A 73 8.83 1.22 14.19
CA LEU A 73 8.22 0.03 13.60
C LEU A 73 7.28 0.41 12.45
N LYS A 74 6.34 1.33 12.69
CA LYS A 74 5.38 1.80 11.68
C LYS A 74 6.04 2.45 10.46
N LEU A 75 7.07 3.27 10.68
CA LEU A 75 7.81 3.93 9.58
C LEU A 75 8.60 2.91 8.74
N MET A 76 9.27 1.96 9.38
CA MET A 76 10.00 0.90 8.69
C MET A 76 9.05 -0.01 7.92
N THR A 77 7.97 -0.48 8.54
CA THR A 77 6.97 -1.32 7.85
C THR A 77 6.47 -0.63 6.59
N LYS A 78 6.21 0.69 6.65
CA LYS A 78 5.76 1.45 5.48
C LYS A 78 6.74 1.36 4.30
N GLY A 79 8.03 1.58 4.51
CA GLY A 79 9.03 1.50 3.44
C GLY A 79 9.13 0.11 2.80
N PHE A 80 9.14 -0.94 3.63
CA PHE A 80 9.16 -2.32 3.14
C PHE A 80 7.90 -2.67 2.34
N LEU A 81 6.72 -2.27 2.83
CA LEU A 81 5.47 -2.54 2.14
C LEU A 81 5.38 -1.80 0.80
N GLU A 82 5.86 -0.56 0.71
CA GLU A 82 5.91 0.19 -0.55
C GLU A 82 6.78 -0.52 -1.61
N GLU A 83 7.94 -1.05 -1.22
CA GLU A 83 8.82 -1.83 -2.09
C GLU A 83 8.14 -3.14 -2.54
N ILE A 84 7.62 -3.92 -1.59
CA ILE A 84 6.98 -5.23 -1.84
C ILE A 84 5.76 -5.11 -2.74
N THR A 85 4.90 -4.13 -2.47
CA THR A 85 3.65 -3.94 -3.22
C THR A 85 3.86 -3.21 -4.54
N ASN A 86 5.07 -2.65 -4.75
CA ASN A 86 5.36 -1.70 -5.81
C ASN A 86 4.35 -0.52 -5.82
N GLU A 87 3.65 -0.27 -4.71
CA GLU A 87 2.83 0.91 -4.47
C GLU A 87 3.73 2.03 -3.95
N SER A 88 4.71 2.44 -4.76
CA SER A 88 5.50 3.60 -4.43
C SER A 88 4.59 4.82 -4.24
N ILE A 89 4.95 5.72 -3.34
CA ILE A 89 4.28 7.02 -3.18
C ILE A 89 4.14 7.71 -4.55
N GLU A 90 5.15 7.56 -5.42
CA GLU A 90 5.10 8.03 -6.80
C GLU A 90 3.93 7.43 -7.59
N ASN A 91 3.73 6.10 -7.56
CA ASN A 91 2.62 5.43 -8.24
C ASN A 91 1.26 5.87 -7.70
N HIS A 92 1.15 6.02 -6.37
CA HIS A 92 -0.07 6.49 -5.74
C HIS A 92 -0.42 7.93 -6.17
N VAL A 93 0.55 8.85 -6.06
CA VAL A 93 0.41 10.26 -6.45
C VAL A 93 0.14 10.38 -7.96
N SER A 94 0.83 9.58 -8.78
CA SER A 94 0.62 9.49 -10.23
C SER A 94 -0.81 9.07 -10.58
N ARG A 95 -1.37 8.09 -9.85
CA ARG A 95 -2.77 7.66 -10.03
C ARG A 95 -3.76 8.77 -9.64
N LEU A 96 -3.55 9.44 -8.51
CA LEU A 96 -4.41 10.54 -8.06
C LEU A 96 -4.40 11.70 -9.05
N ALA A 97 -3.21 12.14 -9.50
CA ALA A 97 -3.06 13.18 -10.52
C ALA A 97 -3.85 12.83 -11.79
N LYS A 98 -3.68 11.62 -12.32
CA LYS A 98 -4.41 11.15 -13.51
C LYS A 98 -5.92 11.12 -13.32
N ASN A 99 -6.40 10.64 -12.17
CA ASN A 99 -7.83 10.52 -11.90
C ASN A 99 -8.48 11.90 -11.80
N TYR A 100 -7.93 12.82 -10.99
CA TYR A 100 -8.46 14.17 -10.88
C TYR A 100 -8.39 14.93 -12.21
N ARG A 101 -7.29 14.78 -12.98
CA ARG A 101 -7.19 15.40 -14.31
C ARG A 101 -8.21 14.85 -15.30
N LYS A 102 -8.56 13.56 -15.19
CA LYS A 102 -9.59 12.92 -16.02
C LYS A 102 -11.00 13.39 -15.65
N GLU A 103 -11.25 13.63 -14.37
CA GLU A 103 -12.53 14.15 -13.87
C GLU A 103 -12.73 15.64 -14.17
N TRP A 104 -11.63 16.40 -14.31
CA TRP A 104 -11.68 17.80 -14.70
C TRP A 104 -12.31 17.99 -16.08
N ASN A 105 -13.31 18.85 -16.16
CA ASN A 105 -14.06 19.10 -17.37
C ASN A 105 -13.88 20.54 -17.83
N LYS A 106 -13.15 20.72 -18.93
CA LYS A 106 -12.89 22.03 -19.54
C LYS A 106 -14.17 22.83 -19.84
N LYS A 107 -15.29 22.16 -20.15
CA LYS A 107 -16.56 22.86 -20.44
C LYS A 107 -17.17 23.53 -19.21
N LEU A 108 -16.89 23.01 -18.01
CA LEU A 108 -17.43 23.56 -16.77
C LEU A 108 -16.62 24.75 -16.25
N CYS A 109 -15.45 25.05 -16.82
CA CYS A 109 -14.67 26.26 -16.52
C CYS A 109 -15.39 27.56 -16.90
N GLU A 110 -16.36 27.49 -17.81
CA GLU A 110 -17.20 28.63 -18.21
C GLU A 110 -18.64 28.50 -17.67
N SER A 111 -18.89 27.55 -16.75
CA SER A 111 -20.24 27.34 -16.22
C SER A 111 -20.69 28.54 -15.39
N ALA A 112 -21.84 29.10 -15.74
CA ALA A 112 -22.50 30.13 -14.93
C ALA A 112 -23.13 29.56 -13.65
N LYS A 113 -23.22 28.23 -13.51
CA LYS A 113 -23.70 27.57 -12.31
C LYS A 113 -22.55 27.43 -11.32
N ILE A 114 -22.63 28.22 -10.24
CA ILE A 114 -21.56 28.38 -9.25
C ILE A 114 -21.13 27.05 -8.63
N GLU A 115 -22.05 26.14 -8.32
CA GLU A 115 -21.73 24.86 -7.71
C GLU A 115 -20.95 23.94 -8.67
N GLU A 116 -21.40 23.86 -9.93
CA GLU A 116 -20.73 23.05 -10.96
C GLU A 116 -19.34 23.61 -11.28
N TYR A 117 -19.23 24.93 -11.41
CA TYR A 117 -17.96 25.62 -11.60
C TYR A 117 -17.02 25.38 -10.41
N GLY A 118 -17.50 25.60 -9.19
CA GLY A 118 -16.71 25.46 -7.96
C GLY A 118 -16.18 24.03 -7.74
N LEU A 119 -17.01 23.01 -7.99
CA LEU A 119 -16.54 21.62 -7.92
C LEU A 119 -15.48 21.33 -9.00
N ASN A 120 -15.66 21.82 -10.22
CA ASN A 120 -14.71 21.63 -11.31
C ASN A 120 -13.35 22.31 -11.02
N GLU A 121 -13.35 23.52 -10.44
CA GLU A 121 -12.14 24.21 -10.01
C GLU A 121 -11.44 23.50 -8.85
N PHE A 122 -12.20 22.95 -7.89
CA PHE A 122 -11.63 22.13 -6.82
C PHE A 122 -10.92 20.89 -7.37
N ILE A 123 -11.55 20.18 -8.31
CA ILE A 123 -10.97 19.02 -8.99
C ILE A 123 -9.69 19.42 -9.75
N ALA A 124 -9.71 20.55 -10.46
CA ALA A 124 -8.54 21.09 -11.14
C ALA A 124 -7.38 21.35 -10.17
N GLY A 125 -7.63 22.07 -9.07
CA GLY A 125 -6.61 22.37 -8.07
C GLY A 125 -6.05 21.11 -7.39
N LYS A 126 -6.86 20.06 -7.21
CA LYS A 126 -6.36 18.75 -6.75
C LYS A 126 -5.45 18.10 -7.78
N ALA A 127 -5.83 18.11 -9.06
CA ALA A 127 -4.98 17.58 -10.13
C ALA A 127 -3.62 18.28 -10.15
N ASP A 128 -3.62 19.63 -10.18
CA ASP A 128 -2.42 20.46 -10.19
C ASP A 128 -1.50 20.14 -9.00
N ALA A 129 -2.06 20.08 -7.78
CA ALA A 129 -1.29 19.80 -6.57
C ALA A 129 -0.64 18.40 -6.59
N PHE A 130 -1.31 17.37 -7.11
CA PHE A 130 -0.72 16.04 -7.22
C PHE A 130 0.30 15.95 -8.36
N GLU A 131 0.12 16.68 -9.45
CA GLU A 131 1.11 16.80 -10.54
C GLU A 131 2.40 17.47 -10.03
N ASP A 132 2.29 18.53 -9.22
CA ASP A 132 3.43 19.19 -8.56
C ASP A 132 4.16 18.24 -7.59
N CYS A 133 3.39 17.51 -6.76
CA CYS A 133 3.97 16.48 -5.89
C CYS A 133 4.75 15.43 -6.71
N LEU A 134 4.19 14.97 -7.83
CA LEU A 134 4.81 13.98 -8.69
C LEU A 134 6.12 14.50 -9.30
N PHE A 135 6.13 15.77 -9.72
CA PHE A 135 7.33 16.45 -10.22
C PHE A 135 8.42 16.47 -9.15
N LEU A 136 8.11 16.88 -7.91
CA LEU A 136 9.06 16.92 -6.81
C LEU A 136 9.63 15.54 -6.47
N ILE A 137 8.77 14.52 -6.39
CA ILE A 137 9.19 13.14 -6.11
C ILE A 137 10.21 12.66 -7.16
N ARG A 138 9.91 12.85 -8.44
CA ARG A 138 10.80 12.44 -9.54
C ARG A 138 12.10 13.22 -9.56
N LYS A 139 12.04 14.52 -9.27
CA LYS A 139 13.22 15.39 -9.18
C LYS A 139 14.19 14.91 -8.10
N HIS A 140 13.68 14.50 -6.94
CA HIS A 140 14.50 14.04 -5.81
C HIS A 140 14.95 12.57 -5.90
N LYS A 141 14.31 11.74 -6.73
CA LYS A 141 14.76 10.36 -7.02
C LYS A 141 15.94 10.29 -7.98
N ASN A 142 16.03 11.23 -8.92
CA ASN A 142 17.04 11.25 -9.98
C ASN A 142 18.21 12.20 -9.68
N GLY A 143 18.30 12.70 -8.45
CA GLY A 143 19.33 13.64 -7.99
C GLY A 143 20.32 13.01 -7.01
#